data_AF-A0AAV2H6B3-F1
#
_entry.id   AF-A0AAV2H6B3-F1
#
_cell.length_a   1.000
_cell.length_b   1.000
_cell.length_c   1.000
_cell.angle_alpha   90.00
_cell.angle_beta   90.00
_cell.angle_gamma   90.00
#
_symmetry.space_group_name_H-M   'P 1'
#
loop_
_entity.id
_entity.type
_entity.pdbx_description
1 polymer ?
#
loop_
_entity_poly.entity_id
_entity_poly.type
_entity_poly.pdbx_seq_one_letter_code
_entity_poly.pdbx_strand_id
1 'polypeptide(L)'
;MPISNRFPCATRNLTTSEVHLIEKAFHSADEDKKGFLLQNDLKFAVMILFGHKLCKSEALQILETYGTDHKPWTKGLTLPQFMEAMLPKFAAADEDEEIRHTFKAFDRNCRGFLRMDDVKSAFQQICPHFAEHRVELAFKEIDRDGDGRISYKDFDFMMKFNN
;
A
#
# COMPACT_ATOMS: atom_id res chain seq x y z
N MET A 1 30.54 -8.86 17.24
CA MET A 1 29.30 -9.58 16.89
C MET A 1 28.34 -8.56 16.29
N PRO A 2 28.11 -8.52 14.97
CA PRO A 2 27.11 -7.62 14.42
C PRO A 2 25.72 -8.15 14.77
N ILE A 3 24.91 -7.29 15.39
CA ILE A 3 23.51 -7.53 15.71
C ILE A 3 22.77 -7.46 14.38
N SER A 4 22.62 -8.60 13.72
CA SER A 4 21.68 -8.73 12.60
C SER A 4 20.27 -8.77 13.16
N ASN A 5 19.74 -7.61 13.56
CA ASN A 5 18.30 -7.41 13.69
C ASN A 5 17.71 -7.40 12.27
N ARG A 6 17.61 -8.58 11.67
CA ARG A 6 16.55 -8.82 10.69
C ARG A 6 15.27 -8.87 11.49
N PHE A 7 14.55 -7.76 11.52
CA PHE A 7 13.13 -7.82 11.83
C PHE A 7 12.54 -8.89 10.89
N PRO A 8 11.81 -9.89 11.40
CA PRO A 8 11.10 -10.81 10.53
C PRO A 8 10.16 -9.94 9.68
N CYS A 9 10.38 -9.94 8.36
CA CYS A 9 9.43 -9.38 7.41
C CYS A 9 8.10 -10.05 7.73
N ALA A 10 7.17 -9.30 8.35
CA ALA A 10 5.90 -9.84 8.77
C ALA A 10 5.21 -10.37 7.52
N THR A 11 5.10 -11.69 7.42
CA THR A 11 4.38 -12.33 6.32
C THR A 11 2.91 -12.11 6.61
N ARG A 12 2.40 -10.95 6.18
CA ARG A 12 0.99 -10.59 6.33
C ARG A 12 0.16 -11.65 5.63
N ASN A 13 -0.80 -12.21 6.36
CA ASN A 13 -1.79 -13.12 5.81
C ASN A 13 -3.09 -12.36 5.55
N LEU A 14 -3.85 -12.81 4.54
CA LEU A 14 -5.17 -12.24 4.25
C LEU A 14 -6.13 -12.50 5.42
N THR A 15 -6.89 -11.49 5.80
CA THR A 15 -7.98 -11.62 6.77
C THR A 15 -9.17 -12.36 6.15
N THR A 16 -10.04 -12.94 6.97
CA THR A 16 -11.26 -13.63 6.48
C THR A 16 -12.13 -12.72 5.61
N SER A 17 -12.21 -11.43 5.94
CA SER A 17 -12.95 -10.43 5.17
C SER A 17 -12.32 -10.18 3.80
N GLU A 18 -10.99 -10.06 3.74
CA GLU A 18 -10.25 -9.88 2.48
C GLU A 18 -10.38 -11.10 1.57
N VAL A 19 -10.25 -12.30 2.14
CA VAL A 19 -10.47 -13.56 1.41
C VAL A 19 -11.86 -13.55 0.79
N HIS A 20 -12.90 -13.23 1.55
CA HIS A 20 -14.27 -13.18 1.04
C HIS A 20 -14.46 -12.13 -0.07
N LEU A 21 -13.83 -10.96 0.05
CA LEU A 21 -13.85 -9.93 -0.99
C LEU A 21 -13.17 -10.42 -2.28
N ILE A 22 -11.99 -11.05 -2.16
CA ILE A 22 -11.24 -11.60 -3.29
C ILE A 22 -12.04 -12.69 -3.99
N GLU A 23 -12.66 -13.62 -3.25
CA GLU A 23 -13.54 -14.65 -3.80
C GLU A 23 -14.72 -14.05 -4.54
N LYS A 24 -15.38 -13.05 -3.95
CA LYS A 24 -16.52 -12.38 -4.58
C LYS A 24 -16.10 -11.67 -5.88
N ALA A 25 -14.96 -10.97 -5.87
CA ALA A 25 -14.44 -10.29 -7.05
C ALA A 25 -14.05 -11.27 -8.16
N PHE A 26 -13.41 -12.39 -7.80
CA PHE A 26 -13.07 -13.46 -8.73
C PHE A 26 -14.34 -14.02 -9.41
N HIS A 27 -15.34 -14.42 -8.62
CA HIS A 27 -16.58 -14.97 -9.18
C HIS A 27 -17.39 -13.94 -9.99
N SER A 28 -17.31 -12.66 -9.62
CA SER A 28 -17.96 -11.60 -10.39
C SER A 28 -17.28 -11.34 -11.73
N ALA A 29 -15.96 -11.58 -11.81
CA ALA A 29 -15.18 -11.41 -13.04
C ALA A 29 -15.18 -12.67 -13.92
N ASP A 30 -15.32 -13.86 -13.33
CA ASP A 30 -15.45 -15.14 -14.03
C ASP A 30 -16.93 -15.45 -14.34
N GLU A 31 -17.59 -14.57 -15.10
CA GLU A 31 -19.02 -14.68 -15.45
C GLU A 31 -19.37 -16.04 -16.09
N ASP A 32 -18.48 -16.51 -16.94
CA ASP A 32 -18.55 -17.75 -17.70
C ASP A 32 -18.07 -18.98 -16.90
N LYS A 33 -17.71 -18.82 -15.62
CA LYS A 33 -17.30 -19.90 -14.70
C LYS A 33 -16.18 -20.78 -15.26
N LYS A 34 -15.22 -20.16 -15.93
CA LYS A 34 -14.03 -20.80 -16.50
C LYS A 34 -13.13 -21.40 -15.42
N GLY A 35 -13.22 -20.90 -14.18
CA GLY A 35 -12.33 -21.23 -13.08
C GLY A 35 -10.98 -20.52 -13.13
N PHE A 36 -10.81 -19.58 -14.07
CA PHE A 36 -9.59 -18.77 -14.20
C PHE A 36 -9.89 -17.38 -14.78
N LEU A 37 -9.10 -16.39 -14.39
CA LEU A 37 -9.18 -15.02 -14.89
C LEU A 37 -8.16 -14.79 -16.00
N LEU A 38 -8.63 -14.37 -17.16
CA LEU A 38 -7.78 -13.84 -18.23
C LEU A 38 -7.47 -12.36 -17.99
N GLN A 39 -6.67 -11.75 -18.86
CA GLN A 39 -6.24 -10.34 -18.72
C GLN A 39 -7.39 -9.36 -18.47
N ASN A 40 -8.51 -9.51 -19.17
CA ASN A 40 -9.65 -8.60 -19.02
C ASN A 40 -10.40 -8.88 -17.70
N ASP A 41 -10.61 -10.14 -17.38
CA ASP A 41 -11.26 -10.59 -16.15
C ASP A 41 -10.45 -10.14 -14.92
N LEU A 42 -9.12 -10.28 -14.96
CA LEU A 42 -8.20 -9.78 -13.93
C LEU A 42 -8.36 -8.28 -13.73
N LYS A 43 -8.37 -7.48 -14.81
CA LYS A 43 -8.57 -6.03 -14.69
C LYS A 43 -9.91 -5.69 -14.04
N PHE A 44 -10.97 -6.43 -14.37
CA PHE A 44 -12.29 -6.23 -13.79
C PHE A 44 -12.33 -6.63 -12.30
N ALA A 45 -11.77 -7.77 -11.94
CA ALA A 45 -11.69 -8.23 -10.56
C ALA A 45 -10.93 -7.24 -9.67
N VAL A 46 -9.78 -6.74 -10.13
CA VAL A 46 -8.99 -5.77 -9.36
C VAL A 46 -9.69 -4.40 -9.29
N MET A 47 -10.42 -4.00 -10.34
CA MET A 47 -11.25 -2.80 -10.30
C MET A 47 -12.37 -2.91 -9.25
N ILE A 48 -12.97 -4.09 -9.06
CA ILE A 48 -13.96 -4.33 -7.98
C ILE A 48 -13.31 -4.23 -6.60
N LEU A 49 -12.11 -4.79 -6.42
CA LEU A 49 -11.44 -4.85 -5.12
C LEU A 49 -10.92 -3.50 -4.64
N PHE A 50 -10.26 -2.75 -5.52
CA PHE A 50 -9.52 -1.53 -5.13
C PHE A 50 -10.05 -0.26 -5.79
N GLY A 51 -11.13 -0.35 -6.57
CA GLY A 51 -11.78 0.82 -7.18
C GLY A 51 -10.98 1.52 -8.28
N HIS A 52 -9.87 0.94 -8.74
CA HIS A 52 -9.03 1.52 -9.80
C HIS A 52 -8.76 0.51 -10.92
N LYS A 53 -8.58 1.05 -12.14
CA LYS A 53 -8.35 0.24 -13.33
C LYS A 53 -6.87 -0.11 -13.47
N LEU A 54 -6.55 -1.41 -13.55
CA LEU A 54 -5.19 -1.84 -13.89
C LEU A 54 -4.80 -1.47 -15.33
N CYS A 55 -3.56 -1.03 -15.50
CA CYS A 55 -2.99 -0.81 -16.82
C CYS A 55 -2.64 -2.15 -17.50
N LYS A 56 -2.43 -2.13 -18.82
CA LYS A 56 -2.17 -3.37 -19.60
C LYS A 56 -0.86 -4.04 -19.16
N SER A 57 0.20 -3.28 -18.94
CA SER A 57 1.51 -3.78 -18.52
C SER A 57 1.46 -4.46 -17.16
N GLU A 58 0.80 -3.84 -16.18
CA GLU A 58 0.68 -4.40 -14.84
C GLU A 58 -0.17 -5.68 -14.83
N ALA A 59 -1.28 -5.71 -15.57
CA ALA A 59 -2.08 -6.92 -15.72
C ALA A 59 -1.28 -8.06 -16.37
N LEU A 60 -0.43 -7.76 -17.36
CA LEU A 60 0.46 -8.76 -17.97
C LEU A 60 1.52 -9.24 -17.00
N GLN A 61 2.12 -8.33 -16.22
CA GLN A 61 3.12 -8.70 -15.23
C GLN A 61 2.53 -9.65 -14.19
N ILE A 62 1.33 -9.37 -13.67
CA ILE A 62 0.67 -10.26 -12.71
C ILE A 62 0.38 -11.64 -13.33
N LEU A 63 -0.14 -11.67 -14.56
CA LEU A 63 -0.35 -12.94 -15.27
C LEU A 63 0.95 -13.70 -15.53
N GLU A 64 2.05 -13.00 -15.80
CA GLU A 64 3.34 -13.61 -16.05
C GLU A 64 3.96 -14.17 -14.77
N THR A 65 3.83 -13.45 -13.65
CA THR A 65 4.38 -13.82 -12.34
C THR A 65 3.59 -14.95 -11.67
N TYR A 66 2.26 -14.92 -11.72
CA TYR A 66 1.41 -15.84 -10.95
C TYR A 66 0.56 -16.80 -11.80
N GLY A 67 0.42 -16.51 -13.10
CA GLY A 67 -0.50 -17.24 -13.97
C GLY A 67 0.05 -18.56 -14.50
N THR A 68 -0.87 -19.45 -14.84
CA THR A 68 -0.60 -20.75 -15.49
C THR A 68 -1.22 -20.81 -16.88
N ASP A 69 -0.68 -21.66 -17.74
CA ASP A 69 -1.24 -21.90 -19.07
C ASP A 69 -2.56 -22.69 -18.97
N HIS A 70 -3.65 -22.11 -19.48
CA HIS A 70 -4.97 -22.78 -19.54
C HIS A 70 -5.40 -23.11 -20.96
N LYS A 71 -5.09 -22.25 -21.91
CA LYS A 71 -5.26 -22.47 -23.35
C LYS A 71 -3.89 -22.36 -24.04
N PRO A 72 -3.71 -22.95 -25.24
CA PRO A 72 -2.50 -22.73 -26.01
C PRO A 72 -2.22 -21.23 -26.11
N TRP A 73 -1.05 -20.81 -25.58
CA TRP A 73 -0.57 -19.43 -25.56
C TRP A 73 -1.37 -18.42 -24.72
N THR A 74 -2.18 -18.85 -23.75
CA THR A 74 -2.89 -17.92 -22.85
C THR A 74 -2.72 -18.30 -21.38
N LYS A 75 -2.05 -17.41 -20.63
CA LYS A 75 -1.97 -17.48 -19.16
C LYS A 75 -3.24 -16.92 -18.51
N GLY A 76 -3.67 -17.57 -17.45
CA GLY A 76 -4.77 -17.16 -16.59
C GLY A 76 -4.46 -17.42 -15.13
N LEU A 77 -5.27 -16.85 -14.24
CA LEU A 77 -5.13 -17.02 -12.79
C LEU A 77 -6.31 -17.80 -12.24
N THR A 78 -6.05 -18.94 -11.62
CA THR A 78 -7.01 -19.61 -10.75
C THR A 78 -7.24 -18.79 -9.47
N LEU A 79 -8.30 -19.07 -8.73
CA LEU A 79 -8.62 -18.36 -7.49
C LEU A 79 -7.45 -18.36 -6.48
N PRO A 80 -6.74 -19.48 -6.20
CA PRO A 80 -5.58 -19.46 -5.31
C PRO A 80 -4.45 -18.55 -5.79
N GLN A 81 -4.15 -18.56 -7.09
CA GLN A 81 -3.12 -17.69 -7.68
C GLN A 81 -3.54 -16.22 -7.67
N PHE A 82 -4.82 -15.95 -7.87
CA PHE A 82 -5.37 -14.61 -7.75
C PHE A 82 -5.27 -14.11 -6.31
N MET A 83 -5.57 -14.93 -5.30
CA MET A 83 -5.37 -14.58 -3.89
C MET A 83 -3.90 -14.24 -3.60
N GLU A 84 -2.96 -15.05 -4.08
CA GLU A 84 -1.53 -14.80 -3.92
C GLU A 84 -1.10 -13.49 -4.59
N ALA A 85 -1.60 -13.22 -5.79
CA ALA A 85 -1.36 -11.97 -6.51
C ALA A 85 -1.96 -10.73 -5.80
N MET A 86 -3.07 -10.89 -5.06
CA MET A 86 -3.72 -9.79 -4.35
C MET A 86 -3.09 -9.49 -2.98
N LEU A 87 -2.42 -10.46 -2.35
CA LEU A 87 -1.77 -10.29 -1.05
C LEU A 87 -0.83 -9.06 -0.97
N PRO A 88 0.14 -8.85 -1.90
CA PRO A 88 0.99 -7.66 -1.85
C PRO A 88 0.21 -6.37 -2.11
N LYS A 89 -0.89 -6.42 -2.86
CA LYS A 89 -1.74 -5.24 -3.12
C LYS A 89 -2.54 -4.82 -1.90
N PHE A 90 -3.08 -5.77 -1.15
CA PHE A 90 -3.70 -5.49 0.15
C PHE A 90 -2.68 -4.93 1.12
N ALA A 91 -1.50 -5.56 1.25
CA ALA A 91 -0.43 -5.05 2.11
C ALA A 91 -0.06 -3.58 1.80
N ALA A 92 0.07 -3.23 0.53
CA ALA A 92 0.34 -1.85 0.11
C ALA A 92 -0.82 -0.89 0.43
N ALA A 93 -2.08 -1.35 0.27
CA ALA A 93 -3.25 -0.53 0.60
C ALA A 93 -3.35 -0.25 2.10
N ASP A 94 -3.02 -1.21 2.96
CA ASP A 94 -2.94 -1.00 4.41
C ASP A 94 -1.81 -0.06 4.80
N GLU A 95 -0.64 -0.18 4.18
CA GLU A 95 0.47 0.76 4.41
C GLU A 95 0.07 2.18 4.01
N ASP A 96 -0.57 2.36 2.85
CA ASP A 96 -1.13 3.64 2.41
C ASP A 96 -2.15 4.20 3.41
N GLU A 97 -3.03 3.35 3.95
CA GLU A 97 -4.03 3.73 4.96
C GLU A 97 -3.38 4.10 6.29
N GLU A 98 -2.36 3.36 6.73
CA GLU A 98 -1.59 3.64 7.94
C GLU A 98 -0.85 4.98 7.83
N ILE A 99 -0.18 5.24 6.70
CA ILE A 99 0.48 6.52 6.42
C ILE A 99 -0.55 7.65 6.48
N ARG A 100 -1.72 7.45 5.89
CA ARG A 100 -2.81 8.45 5.89
C ARG A 100 -3.39 8.69 7.28
N HIS A 101 -3.60 7.65 8.07
CA HIS A 101 -4.10 7.75 9.45
C HIS A 101 -3.08 8.46 10.33
N THR A 102 -1.81 8.10 10.18
CA THR A 102 -0.69 8.74 10.86
C THR A 102 -0.65 10.23 10.52
N PHE A 103 -0.66 10.61 9.24
CA PHE A 103 -0.68 12.01 8.82
C PHE A 103 -1.85 12.80 9.43
N LYS A 104 -3.06 12.23 9.46
CA LYS A 104 -4.22 12.85 10.11
C LYS A 104 -4.05 13.01 11.62
N ALA A 105 -3.40 12.07 12.29
CA ALA A 105 -3.11 12.17 13.73
C ALA A 105 -2.09 13.28 14.03
N PHE A 106 -1.15 13.54 13.12
CA PHE A 106 -0.25 14.68 13.19
C PHE A 106 -0.95 16.01 12.86
N ASP A 107 -1.87 16.05 11.88
CA ASP A 107 -2.60 17.26 11.46
C ASP A 107 -3.81 17.56 12.37
N ARG A 108 -3.54 17.92 13.63
CA ARG A 108 -4.57 18.19 14.65
C ARG A 108 -5.56 19.28 14.27
N ASN A 109 -5.12 20.21 13.44
CA ASN A 109 -5.92 21.36 13.04
C ASN A 109 -6.59 21.13 11.67
N CYS A 110 -6.49 19.92 11.11
CA CYS A 110 -7.12 19.50 9.86
C CYS A 110 -6.87 20.47 8.69
N ARG A 111 -5.64 20.98 8.58
CA ARG A 111 -5.24 21.93 7.53
C ARG A 111 -4.92 21.25 6.20
N GLY A 112 -4.71 19.94 6.19
CA GLY A 112 -4.22 19.17 5.06
C GLY A 112 -2.70 19.25 4.85
N PHE A 113 -1.98 19.84 5.81
CA PHE A 113 -0.51 19.95 5.83
C PHE A 113 -0.02 20.10 7.27
N LEU A 114 1.20 19.63 7.55
CA LEU A 114 1.83 19.76 8.87
C LEU A 114 2.75 20.97 8.88
N ARG A 115 2.62 21.81 9.91
CA ARG A 115 3.56 22.87 10.25
C ARG A 115 4.57 22.35 11.27
N MET A 116 5.69 23.07 11.41
CA MET A 116 6.70 22.79 12.43
C MET A 116 6.10 22.60 13.82
N ASP A 117 5.13 23.43 14.22
CA ASP A 117 4.48 23.34 15.54
C ASP A 117 3.68 22.04 15.72
N ASP A 118 3.05 21.51 14.66
CA ASP A 118 2.31 20.24 14.73
C ASP A 118 3.28 19.08 14.95
N VAL A 119 4.39 19.08 14.19
CA VAL A 119 5.42 18.06 14.28
C VAL A 119 6.09 18.12 15.65
N LYS A 120 6.47 19.30 16.15
CA LYS A 120 7.02 19.49 17.50
C LYS A 120 6.06 18.99 18.58
N SER A 121 4.77 19.37 18.48
CA SER A 121 3.74 18.96 19.45
C SER A 121 3.53 17.45 19.47
N ALA A 122 3.55 16.80 18.31
CA ALA A 122 3.41 15.36 18.22
C ALA A 122 4.66 14.63 18.73
N PHE A 123 5.86 15.09 18.39
CA PHE A 123 7.12 14.53 18.90
C PHE A 123 7.26 14.67 20.42
N GLN A 124 6.83 15.79 21.02
CA GLN A 124 6.83 15.93 22.47
C GLN A 124 5.90 14.93 23.18
N GLN A 125 4.81 14.50 22.52
CA GLN A 125 3.91 13.51 23.10
C GLN A 125 4.40 12.09 22.96
N ILE A 126 5.05 11.76 21.84
CA ILE A 126 5.55 10.41 21.55
C ILE A 126 6.91 10.18 22.21
N CYS A 127 7.80 11.18 22.16
CA CYS A 127 9.18 11.12 22.62
C CYS A 127 9.57 12.45 23.33
N PRO A 128 9.11 12.69 24.56
CA PRO A 128 9.29 13.97 25.28
C PRO A 128 10.76 14.38 25.54
N HIS A 129 11.70 13.44 25.44
CA HIS A 129 13.14 13.69 25.59
C HIS A 129 13.87 13.94 24.27
N PHE A 130 13.17 13.96 23.14
CA PHE A 130 13.78 14.19 21.84
C PHE A 130 14.13 15.67 21.66
N ALA A 131 15.37 15.94 21.26
CA ALA A 131 15.87 17.32 21.19
C ALA A 131 15.23 18.09 20.02
N GLU A 132 14.69 19.26 20.32
CA GLU A 132 13.91 20.09 19.38
C GLU A 132 14.68 20.42 18.09
N HIS A 133 15.99 20.69 18.19
CA HIS A 133 16.84 20.95 17.02
C HIS A 133 16.87 19.78 16.01
N ARG A 134 16.71 18.53 16.48
CA ARG A 134 16.65 17.35 15.59
C ARG A 134 15.32 17.25 14.88
N VAL A 135 14.23 17.68 15.52
CA VAL A 135 12.91 17.78 14.89
C VAL A 135 12.93 18.82 13.78
N GLU A 136 13.58 19.96 14.02
CA GLU A 136 13.73 21.01 13.01
C GLU A 136 14.57 20.57 11.80
N LEU A 137 15.63 19.80 12.03
CA LEU A 137 16.43 19.21 10.95
C LEU A 137 15.60 18.20 10.14
N ALA A 138 14.89 17.30 10.81
CA ALA A 138 14.02 16.33 10.15
C ALA A 138 12.92 17.03 9.34
N PHE A 139 12.28 18.07 9.89
CA PHE A 139 11.27 18.83 9.17
C PHE A 139 11.81 19.44 7.88
N LYS A 140 13.01 20.05 7.90
CA LYS A 140 13.65 20.63 6.71
C LYS A 140 14.06 19.57 5.68
N GLU A 141 14.33 18.35 6.12
CA GLU A 141 14.65 17.24 5.22
C GLU A 141 13.39 16.71 4.51
N ILE A 142 12.24 16.78 5.18
CA ILE A 142 10.95 16.33 4.64
C ILE A 142 10.29 17.41 3.79
N ASP A 143 10.41 18.69 4.15
CA ASP A 143 9.89 19.85 3.41
C ASP A 143 10.68 20.05 2.10
N ARG A 144 10.33 19.29 1.06
CA ARG A 144 11.09 19.21 -0.20
C ARG A 144 10.93 20.42 -1.09
N ASP A 145 9.79 21.10 -1.03
CA ASP A 145 9.53 22.32 -1.80
C ASP A 145 9.87 23.60 -1.02
N GLY A 146 10.15 23.49 0.28
CA GLY A 146 10.66 24.57 1.12
C GLY A 146 9.59 25.61 1.44
N ASP A 147 8.30 25.25 1.35
CA ASP A 147 7.18 26.17 1.59
C ASP A 147 6.88 26.32 3.11
N GLY A 148 7.63 25.62 3.96
CA GLY A 148 7.47 25.59 5.41
C GLY A 148 6.33 24.69 5.86
N ARG A 149 5.85 23.77 5.01
CA ARG A 149 4.75 22.86 5.25
C ARG A 149 5.10 21.48 4.72
N ILE A 150 4.80 20.46 5.50
CA ILE A 150 4.88 19.08 5.02
C ILE A 150 3.52 18.74 4.43
N SER A 151 3.45 18.65 3.11
CA SER A 151 2.25 18.16 2.42
C SER A 151 2.10 16.65 2.62
N TYR A 152 0.92 16.10 2.31
CA TYR A 152 0.73 14.65 2.31
C TYR A 152 1.73 13.94 1.37
N LYS A 153 2.10 14.56 0.24
CA LYS A 153 3.06 13.98 -0.70
C LYS A 153 4.47 13.88 -0.12
N ASP A 154 4.89 14.88 0.64
CA ASP A 154 6.18 14.90 1.31
C ASP A 154 6.24 13.83 2.40
N PHE A 155 5.16 13.71 3.17
CA PHE A 155 5.01 12.70 4.21
C PHE A 155 4.95 11.28 3.65
N ASP A 156 4.20 11.06 2.58
CA ASP A 156 4.11 9.78 1.87
C ASP A 156 5.47 9.35 1.30
N PHE A 157 6.18 10.29 0.67
CA PHE A 157 7.53 10.04 0.17
C PHE A 157 8.50 9.67 1.30
N MET A 158 8.47 10.39 2.42
CA MET A 158 9.31 10.09 3.58
C MET A 158 9.01 8.69 4.14
N MET A 159 7.74 8.35 4.35
CA MET A 159 7.35 7.06 4.95
C MET A 159 7.70 5.88 4.03
N LYS A 160 7.55 6.03 2.71
CA LYS A 160 7.84 4.95 1.74
C LYS A 160 9.30 4.82 1.35
N PHE A 161 10.08 5.90 1.37
CA PHE A 161 11.47 5.89 0.90
C PHE A 161 12.49 5.54 1.98
N ASN A 162 12.09 5.53 3.26
CA ASN A 162 12.99 5.20 4.37
C ASN A 162 13.06 3.69 4.71
N ASN A 163 12.82 2.83 3.72
CA ASN A 163 12.79 1.36 3.85
C ASN A 163 13.70 0.68 2.83
#